data_AF-A9B3U0-F1
#
_entry.id   AF-A9B3U0-F1
#
_cell.length_a   1.000
_cell.length_b   1.000
_cell.length_c   1.000
_cell.angle_alpha   90.00
_cell.angle_beta   90.00
_cell.angle_gamma   90.00
#
_symmetry.space_group_name_H-M   'P 1'
#
loop_
_entity.id
_entity.type
_entity.pdbx_description
1 polymer ?
#
loop_
_entity_poly.entity_id
_entity_poly.type
_entity_poly.pdbx_seq_one_letter_code
_entity_poly.pdbx_strand_id
1 'polypeptide(L)'
;MSDAPEMLPDEQPDAAPVFDKAAARARYRAMMRSWPMRLMFAMTGVVIVATWVFAFAAAYGPDVKELPNHDLSVAVADCKTCHNAGLPTAPSFNHSFAPTCGFCHVQSMPATLPLTSTSRLR
;
A
#
# COMPACT_ATOMS: atom_id res chain seq x y z
N MET A 1 84.95 -9.52 0.67
CA MET A 1 84.13 -8.42 1.23
C MET A 1 82.73 -8.67 0.72
N SER A 2 81.86 -9.18 1.59
CA SER A 2 80.49 -9.56 1.24
C SER A 2 79.58 -8.55 1.90
N ASP A 3 78.96 -7.69 1.08
CA ASP A 3 77.95 -6.75 1.52
C ASP A 3 76.66 -7.53 1.82
N ALA A 4 76.21 -7.47 3.07
CA ALA A 4 74.91 -8.03 3.47
C ALA A 4 73.79 -7.09 3.00
N PRO A 5 72.66 -7.61 2.49
CA PRO A 5 71.55 -6.77 2.06
C PRO A 5 70.90 -6.08 3.26
N GLU A 6 70.74 -4.76 3.14
CA GLU A 6 70.02 -3.90 4.07
C GLU A 6 68.56 -4.35 4.15
N MET A 7 68.17 -4.94 5.28
CA MET A 7 66.78 -5.33 5.52
C MET A 7 65.95 -4.07 5.74
N LEU A 8 65.04 -3.79 4.81
CA LEU A 8 64.05 -2.71 4.95
C LEU A 8 63.29 -2.87 6.28
N PRO A 9 62.94 -1.76 6.96
CA PRO A 9 62.14 -1.83 8.17
C PRO A 9 60.81 -2.54 7.86
N ASP A 10 60.46 -3.55 8.65
CA ASP A 10 59.14 -4.17 8.62
C ASP A 10 58.09 -3.07 8.89
N GLU A 11 57.42 -2.59 7.83
CA GLU A 11 56.20 -1.80 7.94
C GLU A 11 55.13 -2.70 8.53
N GLN A 12 55.06 -2.72 9.86
CA GLN A 12 54.02 -3.41 10.59
C GLN A 12 52.67 -2.82 10.16
N PRO A 13 51.75 -3.60 9.56
CA PRO A 13 50.51 -3.06 9.04
C PRO A 13 49.72 -2.42 10.19
N ASP A 14 49.46 -1.11 10.06
CA ASP A 14 48.68 -0.35 11.04
C ASP A 14 47.40 -1.13 11.38
N ALA A 15 47.25 -1.49 12.65
CA ALA A 15 46.12 -2.27 13.11
C ALA A 15 44.82 -1.55 12.73
N ALA A 16 43.95 -2.24 11.98
CA ALA A 16 42.68 -1.68 11.53
C ALA A 16 41.90 -1.12 12.74
N PRO A 17 41.27 0.06 12.61
CA PRO A 17 40.58 0.70 13.72
C PRO A 17 39.48 -0.21 14.28
N VAL A 18 39.58 -0.55 15.57
CA VAL A 18 38.60 -1.41 16.25
C VAL A 18 37.27 -0.66 16.34
N PHE A 19 36.22 -1.24 15.76
CA PHE A 19 34.88 -0.65 15.79
C PHE A 19 34.31 -0.59 17.21
N ASP A 20 34.10 0.62 17.72
CA ASP A 20 33.46 0.84 19.02
C ASP A 20 31.94 0.67 18.93
N LYS A 21 31.49 -0.53 19.30
CA LYS A 21 30.06 -0.89 19.38
C LYS A 21 29.27 0.00 20.35
N ALA A 22 29.88 0.47 21.43
CA ALA A 22 29.19 1.29 22.44
C ALA A 22 28.94 2.70 21.93
N ALA A 23 29.95 3.33 21.33
CA ALA A 23 29.82 4.63 20.68
C ALA A 23 28.81 4.59 19.53
N ALA A 24 28.84 3.53 18.71
CA ALA A 24 27.87 3.35 17.63
C ALA A 24 26.42 3.27 18.14
N ARG A 25 26.18 2.51 19.22
CA ARG A 25 24.84 2.43 19.85
C ARG A 25 24.39 3.78 20.43
N ALA A 26 25.30 4.55 21.02
CA ALA A 26 24.97 5.88 21.54
C ALA A 26 24.54 6.83 20.42
N ARG A 27 25.29 6.87 19.31
CA ARG A 27 24.96 7.64 18.11
C ARG A 27 23.62 7.24 17.52
N TYR A 28 23.37 5.92 17.41
CA TYR A 28 22.08 5.41 16.96
C TYR A 28 20.93 5.87 17.85
N ARG A 29 21.04 5.73 19.18
CA ARG A 29 19.97 6.19 20.10
C ARG A 29 19.73 7.70 20.00
N ALA A 30 20.79 8.49 19.83
CA ALA A 30 20.68 9.93 19.64
C ALA A 30 19.92 10.25 18.33
N MET A 31 20.25 9.56 17.24
CA MET A 31 19.56 9.68 15.96
C MET A 31 18.08 9.31 16.08
N MET A 32 17.74 8.18 16.72
CA MET A 32 16.36 7.73 16.86
C MET A 32 15.50 8.67 17.73
N ARG A 33 16.13 9.44 18.63
CA ARG A 33 15.45 10.45 19.47
C ARG A 33 15.35 11.82 18.82
N SER A 34 15.99 12.00 17.65
CA SER A 34 15.94 13.27 16.92
C SER A 34 14.51 13.61 16.48
N TRP A 35 14.23 14.90 16.36
CA TRP A 35 12.95 15.41 15.88
C TRP A 35 12.54 14.87 14.49
N PRO A 36 13.42 14.80 13.46
CA PRO A 36 13.04 14.24 12.18
C PRO A 36 12.64 12.76 12.25
N MET A 37 13.33 11.95 13.06
CA MET A 37 12.94 10.54 13.25
C MET A 37 11.58 10.40 13.93
N ARG A 38 11.28 11.27 14.91
CA ARG A 38 9.95 11.32 15.54
C ARG A 38 8.86 11.67 14.53
N LEU A 39 9.10 12.65 13.65
CA LEU A 39 8.15 13.01 12.59
C LEU A 39 7.94 11.85 11.62
N MET A 40 9.01 11.17 11.20
CA MET A 40 8.92 9.99 10.35
C MET A 40 8.04 8.91 10.99
N PHE A 41 8.27 8.60 12.27
CA PHE A 41 7.45 7.63 13.00
C PHE A 41 5.98 8.06 13.12
N ALA A 42 5.72 9.35 13.36
CA ALA A 42 4.36 9.88 13.41
C ALA A 42 3.65 9.70 12.05
N MET A 43 4.32 10.04 10.94
CA MET A 43 3.77 9.85 9.59
C MET A 43 3.51 8.37 9.30
N THR A 44 4.46 7.48 9.63
CA THR A 44 4.26 6.03 9.48
C THR A 44 3.05 5.55 10.27
N GLY A 45 2.89 6.01 11.52
CA GLY A 45 1.73 5.70 12.35
C GLY A 45 0.41 6.16 11.72
N VAL A 46 0.36 7.39 11.19
CA VAL A 46 -0.82 7.93 10.50
C VAL A 46 -1.20 7.08 9.29
N VAL A 47 -0.22 6.70 8.45
CA VAL A 47 -0.47 5.85 7.28
C VAL A 47 -1.05 4.50 7.72
N ILE A 48 -0.46 3.85 8.72
CA ILE A 48 -0.95 2.57 9.24
C ILE A 48 -2.40 2.69 9.72
N VAL A 49 -2.71 3.72 10.52
CA VAL A 49 -4.07 3.94 11.03
C VAL A 49 -5.05 4.19 9.89
N ALA A 50 -4.69 5.05 8.93
CA ALA A 50 -5.54 5.33 7.78
C ALA A 50 -5.83 4.05 6.96
N THR A 51 -4.79 3.26 6.66
CA THR A 51 -4.95 1.98 5.95
C THR A 51 -5.89 1.03 6.68
N TRP A 52 -5.78 0.91 8.00
CA TRP A 52 -6.70 0.10 8.79
C TRP A 52 -8.13 0.63 8.78
N VAL A 53 -8.33 1.94 8.91
CA VAL A 53 -9.67 2.55 8.84
C VAL A 53 -10.33 2.24 7.50
N PHE A 54 -9.59 2.38 6.39
CA PHE A 54 -10.11 2.02 5.06
C PHE A 54 -10.41 0.51 4.94
N ALA A 55 -9.54 -0.36 5.47
CA ALA A 55 -9.78 -1.80 5.47
C ALA A 55 -11.04 -2.19 6.28
N PHE A 56 -11.23 -1.59 7.46
CA PHE A 56 -12.42 -1.78 8.28
C PHE A 56 -13.68 -1.24 7.57
N ALA A 57 -13.62 -0.04 7.00
CA ALA A 57 -14.74 0.51 6.23
C ALA A 57 -15.14 -0.38 5.05
N ALA A 58 -14.17 -0.96 4.35
CA ALA A 58 -14.41 -1.90 3.27
C ALA A 58 -15.01 -3.23 3.75
N ALA A 59 -14.62 -3.72 4.93
CA ALA A 59 -15.11 -4.99 5.48
C ALA A 59 -16.54 -4.91 6.05
N TYR A 60 -16.95 -3.72 6.54
CA TYR A 60 -18.23 -3.51 7.22
C TYR A 60 -19.20 -2.61 6.45
N GLY A 61 -18.81 -2.08 5.29
CA GLY A 61 -19.73 -1.38 4.42
C GLY A 61 -20.87 -2.32 4.01
N PRO A 62 -22.13 -1.84 3.96
CA PRO A 62 -23.25 -2.64 3.44
C PRO A 62 -22.84 -3.17 2.07
N ASP A 63 -23.07 -4.45 1.81
CA ASP A 63 -22.40 -5.21 0.76
C ASP A 63 -23.00 -4.95 -0.64
N VAL A 64 -22.14 -4.88 -1.67
CA VAL A 64 -22.54 -5.04 -3.08
C VAL A 64 -23.08 -6.45 -3.35
N LYS A 65 -22.94 -7.38 -2.39
CA LYS A 65 -23.46 -8.76 -2.49
C LYS A 65 -24.97 -8.84 -2.62
N GLU A 66 -25.71 -7.78 -2.29
CA GLU A 66 -27.16 -7.75 -2.52
C GLU A 66 -27.54 -7.46 -3.99
N LEU A 67 -26.56 -7.14 -4.83
CA LEU A 67 -26.74 -6.92 -6.25
C LEU A 67 -26.29 -8.18 -7.03
N PRO A 68 -27.21 -8.91 -7.70
CA PRO A 68 -26.83 -10.06 -8.49
C PRO A 68 -25.81 -9.62 -9.56
N ASN A 69 -24.70 -10.36 -9.67
CA ASN A 69 -23.59 -10.08 -10.57
C ASN A 69 -22.84 -8.75 -10.33
N HIS A 70 -22.74 -8.28 -9.08
CA HIS A 70 -21.94 -7.11 -8.72
C HIS A 70 -21.01 -7.37 -7.51
N ASP A 71 -20.78 -8.64 -7.15
CA ASP A 71 -19.84 -8.98 -6.09
C ASP A 71 -18.37 -8.80 -6.52
N LEU A 72 -17.45 -9.01 -5.56
CA LEU A 72 -16.01 -8.81 -5.73
C LEU A 72 -15.35 -9.77 -6.75
N SER A 73 -16.05 -10.78 -7.25
CA SER A 73 -15.57 -11.69 -8.29
C SER A 73 -15.74 -11.14 -9.72
N VAL A 74 -16.55 -10.10 -9.90
CA VAL A 74 -16.78 -9.49 -11.21
C VAL A 74 -15.58 -8.63 -11.60
N ALA A 75 -15.06 -8.85 -12.80
CA ALA A 75 -13.92 -8.10 -13.30
C ALA A 75 -14.30 -6.63 -13.52
N VAL A 76 -13.41 -5.70 -13.16
CA VAL A 76 -13.63 -4.25 -13.35
C VAL A 76 -13.93 -3.89 -14.81
N ALA A 77 -13.41 -4.66 -15.78
CA ALA A 77 -13.69 -4.49 -17.20
C ALA A 77 -15.18 -4.69 -17.53
N ASP A 78 -15.86 -5.61 -16.84
CA ASP A 78 -17.28 -5.90 -17.04
C ASP A 78 -18.15 -4.79 -16.45
N CYS A 79 -17.79 -4.30 -15.25
CA CYS A 79 -18.41 -3.11 -14.67
C CYS A 79 -18.26 -1.92 -15.62
N LYS A 80 -17.06 -1.71 -16.17
CA LYS A 80 -16.78 -0.61 -17.10
C LYS A 80 -17.65 -0.69 -18.36
N THR A 81 -17.84 -1.89 -18.89
CA THR A 81 -18.64 -2.10 -20.09
C THR A 81 -20.11 -1.73 -19.85
N CYS A 82 -20.70 -2.20 -18.75
CA CYS A 82 -22.10 -1.92 -18.41
C CYS A 82 -22.34 -0.43 -18.10
N HIS A 83 -21.50 0.16 -17.24
CA HIS A 83 -21.66 1.55 -16.79
C HIS A 83 -21.30 2.60 -17.85
N ASN A 84 -20.44 2.27 -18.83
CA ASN A 84 -20.17 3.16 -19.96
C ASN A 84 -21.16 3.00 -21.11
N ALA A 85 -21.98 1.93 -21.12
CA ALA A 85 -22.99 1.72 -22.14
C ALA A 85 -24.19 2.68 -22.02
N GLY A 86 -24.24 3.52 -20.98
CA GLY A 86 -25.31 4.50 -20.79
C GLY A 86 -26.67 3.85 -20.54
N LEU A 87 -26.67 2.64 -19.98
CA LEU A 87 -27.90 1.90 -19.70
C LEU A 87 -28.71 2.66 -18.63
N PRO A 88 -30.06 2.70 -18.73
CA PRO A 88 -30.89 3.40 -17.74
C PRO A 88 -30.72 2.87 -16.31
N THR A 89 -30.29 1.61 -16.20
CA THR A 89 -30.09 0.90 -14.93
C THR A 89 -28.66 0.98 -14.40
N ALA A 90 -27.72 1.57 -15.15
CA ALA A 90 -26.32 1.66 -14.75
C ALA A 90 -25.89 3.15 -14.69
N PRO A 91 -25.62 3.70 -13.49
CA PRO A 91 -25.20 5.09 -13.36
C PRO A 91 -23.84 5.34 -14.03
N SER A 92 -23.64 6.52 -14.60
CA SER A 92 -22.35 6.88 -15.19
C SER A 92 -21.27 7.09 -14.12
N PHE A 93 -20.02 6.80 -14.46
CA PHE A 93 -18.90 7.10 -13.59
C PHE A 93 -18.60 8.60 -13.57
N ASN A 94 -18.37 9.14 -12.37
CA ASN A 94 -17.88 10.51 -12.16
C ASN A 94 -16.48 10.56 -11.53
N HIS A 95 -15.77 9.43 -11.50
CA HIS A 95 -14.41 9.31 -10.95
C HIS A 95 -13.53 8.39 -11.80
N SER A 96 -12.22 8.44 -11.57
CA SER A 96 -11.24 7.55 -12.21
C SER A 96 -11.39 6.10 -11.73
N PHE A 97 -10.96 5.13 -12.53
CA PHE A 97 -11.06 3.71 -12.21
C PHE A 97 -10.15 3.32 -11.03
N ALA A 98 -10.69 2.56 -10.09
CA ALA A 98 -9.95 1.88 -9.02
C ALA A 98 -9.63 0.43 -9.43
N PRO A 99 -8.66 -0.24 -8.78
CA PRO A 99 -8.34 -1.65 -9.07
C PRO A 99 -9.52 -2.61 -8.89
N THR A 100 -10.47 -2.26 -8.02
CA THR A 100 -11.75 -2.96 -7.83
C THR A 100 -12.85 -1.93 -7.58
N CYS A 101 -14.05 -2.12 -8.17
CA CYS A 101 -15.19 -1.23 -7.93
C CYS A 101 -15.72 -1.35 -6.49
N GLY A 102 -15.68 -2.57 -5.93
CA GLY A 102 -16.09 -2.86 -4.56
C GLY A 102 -15.21 -2.23 -3.47
N PHE A 103 -14.10 -1.55 -3.83
CA PHE A 103 -13.32 -0.77 -2.87
C PHE A 103 -14.06 0.50 -2.40
N CYS A 104 -14.81 1.15 -3.30
CA CYS A 104 -15.55 2.39 -2.99
C CYS A 104 -17.07 2.22 -3.11
N HIS A 105 -17.53 1.46 -4.10
CA HIS A 105 -18.94 1.18 -4.30
C HIS A 105 -19.30 -0.03 -3.46
N VAL A 106 -19.65 0.22 -2.21
CA VAL A 106 -20.20 -0.79 -1.29
C VAL A 106 -21.74 -0.69 -1.27
N GLN A 107 -22.31 0.47 -1.56
CA GLN A 107 -23.75 0.73 -1.42
C GLN A 107 -24.63 -0.13 -2.35
N SER A 108 -25.62 -0.82 -1.77
CA SER A 108 -26.71 -1.47 -2.50
C SER A 108 -27.52 -0.44 -3.28
N MET A 109 -28.13 -0.87 -4.40
CA MET A 109 -28.99 0.03 -5.17
C MET A 109 -30.19 0.46 -4.32
N PRO A 110 -30.67 1.71 -4.45
CA PRO A 110 -31.91 2.13 -3.80
C PRO A 110 -33.03 1.16 -4.16
N ALA A 111 -33.85 0.79 -3.17
CA ALA A 111 -34.90 -0.23 -3.29
C ALA A 111 -35.96 0.05 -4.37
N THR A 112 -35.91 1.22 -5.01
CA THR A 112 -36.86 1.72 -5.99
C THR A 112 -36.35 1.70 -7.44
N LEU A 113 -35.40 0.84 -7.78
CA LEU A 113 -35.16 0.55 -9.20
C LEU A 113 -36.21 -0.46 -9.71
N PRO A 114 -36.93 -0.15 -10.80
CA PRO A 114 -37.88 -1.08 -11.38
C PRO A 114 -37.11 -2.33 -11.84
N LEU A 115 -37.36 -3.46 -11.16
CA LEU A 115 -36.94 -4.81 -11.56
C LEU A 115 -37.71 -5.24 -12.82
N THR A 116 -37.56 -4.49 -13.91
CA THR A 116 -38.08 -4.84 -15.23
C THR A 116 -36.91 -5.04 -16.16
N SER A 117 -36.17 -6.12 -15.94
CA SER A 117 -35.37 -6.75 -16.98
C SER A 117 -35.71 -8.23 -17.02
N THR A 118 -36.93 -8.51 -17.47
CA THR A 118 -37.25 -9.78 -18.10
C THR A 118 -36.56 -9.82 -19.46
N SER A 119 -35.24 -9.97 -19.47
CA SER A 119 -34.53 -10.41 -20.67
C SER A 119 -34.81 -11.91 -20.86
N ARG A 120 -36.03 -12.21 -21.33
CA ARG A 120 -36.21 -13.33 -22.25
C ARG A 120 -35.52 -12.91 -23.54
N LEU A 121 -34.63 -13.74 -24.06
CA LEU A 121 -34.41 -14.11 -25.47
C LEU A 121 -33.15 -14.98 -25.48
N ARG A 122 -33.28 -16.27 -25.77
CA ARG A 122 -33.20 -16.90 -27.11
C ARG A 122 -31.78 -16.91 -27.66
#